data_AF-A0A9Y4U486-F1
#
_entry.id   AF-A0A9Y4U486-F1
#
_cell.length_a   1.000
_cell.length_b   1.000
_cell.length_c   1.000
_cell.angle_alpha   90.00
_cell.angle_beta   90.00
_cell.angle_gamma   90.00
#
_symmetry.space_group_name_H-M   'P 1'
#
loop_
_entity.id
_entity.type
_entity.pdbx_description
1 polymer ?
#
loop_
_entity_poly.entity_id
_entity_poly.type
_entity_poly.pdbx_seq_one_letter_code
_entity_poly.pdbx_strand_id
1 'polypeptide(L)'
;RSIILQKEAKRISGSDALSHPYLDEGRLRYHTCMCQCCYSVPSGRVYTRDFEPVAERPFSHSYENSLLSVWQGKELIHRFITEHQQGKRVPLCINPQSAAFKTFIRSTAWHSSKVSRKEER
;
A
#
# COMPACT_ATOMS: atom_id res chain seq x y z
N ARG A 1 -22.04 -7.14 -16.38
CA ARG A 1 -21.66 -7.48 -17.79
C ARG A 1 -20.97 -6.31 -18.53
N SER A 2 -20.79 -5.16 -17.90
CA SER A 2 -20.31 -3.93 -18.57
C SER A 2 -18.79 -3.74 -18.59
N ILE A 3 -18.04 -4.63 -17.92
CA ILE A 3 -16.56 -4.55 -17.79
C ILE A 3 -15.85 -5.41 -18.85
N ILE A 4 -16.33 -6.63 -19.10
CA ILE A 4 -15.74 -7.54 -20.09
C ILE A 4 -16.37 -7.26 -21.45
N LEU A 5 -15.85 -6.25 -22.13
CA LEU A 5 -16.25 -5.86 -23.49
C LEU A 5 -15.05 -5.80 -24.42
N GLN A 6 -15.24 -6.33 -25.63
CA GLN A 6 -14.20 -6.43 -26.66
C GLN A 6 -13.79 -5.06 -27.21
N LYS A 7 -14.68 -4.06 -27.17
CA LYS A 7 -14.41 -2.68 -27.54
C LYS A 7 -14.09 -1.85 -26.29
N GLU A 8 -12.90 -1.25 -26.25
CA GLU A 8 -12.42 -0.44 -25.12
C GLU A 8 -13.37 0.71 -24.78
N ALA A 9 -13.86 1.44 -25.80
CA ALA A 9 -14.79 2.56 -25.62
C ALA A 9 -16.18 2.16 -25.07
N LYS A 10 -16.51 0.86 -24.99
CA LYS A 10 -17.76 0.39 -24.37
C LYS A 10 -17.55 -0.06 -22.91
N ARG A 11 -16.30 -0.13 -22.44
CA ARG A 11 -15.99 -0.48 -21.05
C ARG A 11 -16.38 0.68 -20.16
N ILE A 12 -17.05 0.38 -19.06
CA ILE A 12 -17.40 1.38 -18.05
C ILE A 12 -16.13 2.00 -17.45
N SER A 13 -16.19 3.29 -17.13
CA SER A 13 -15.08 3.97 -16.45
C SER A 13 -14.94 3.46 -15.01
N GLY A 14 -13.78 3.71 -14.39
CA GLY A 14 -13.56 3.37 -12.97
C GLY A 14 -14.61 4.00 -12.06
N SER A 15 -14.96 5.27 -12.28
CA SER A 15 -16.01 5.96 -11.52
C SER A 15 -17.40 5.33 -11.71
N ASP A 16 -17.75 4.92 -12.93
CA ASP A 16 -19.04 4.28 -13.18
C ASP A 16 -19.11 2.89 -12.54
N ALA A 17 -18.00 2.15 -12.56
CA ALA A 17 -17.91 0.86 -11.88
C ALA A 17 -18.06 0.99 -10.37
N LEU A 18 -17.54 2.06 -9.78
CA LEU A 18 -17.60 2.33 -8.35
C LEU A 18 -19.01 2.73 -7.87
N SER A 19 -19.83 3.32 -8.75
CA SER A 19 -21.25 3.58 -8.50
C SER A 19 -22.15 2.33 -8.56
N HIS A 20 -21.59 1.15 -8.85
CA HIS A 20 -22.39 -0.06 -8.97
C HIS A 20 -22.90 -0.54 -7.59
N PRO A 21 -24.20 -0.83 -7.40
CA PRO A 21 -24.81 -1.15 -6.09
C PRO A 21 -24.15 -2.32 -5.34
N TYR A 22 -23.47 -3.19 -6.08
CA TYR A 22 -22.70 -4.29 -5.51
C TYR A 22 -21.63 -3.84 -4.48
N LEU A 23 -21.10 -2.63 -4.63
CA LEU A 23 -20.01 -2.13 -3.77
C LEU A 23 -20.51 -1.41 -2.51
N ASP A 24 -21.80 -1.10 -2.40
CA ASP A 24 -22.34 -0.29 -1.30
C ASP A 24 -22.11 -0.93 0.08
N GLU A 25 -22.37 -2.24 0.19
CA GLU A 25 -22.12 -3.06 1.38
C GLU A 25 -20.62 -3.11 1.76
N GLY A 26 -19.75 -3.23 0.75
CA GLY A 26 -18.30 -3.25 0.95
C GLY A 26 -17.78 -1.89 1.42
N ARG A 27 -18.24 -0.82 0.78
CA ARG A 27 -17.92 0.57 1.09
C ARG A 27 -18.30 0.90 2.52
N LEU A 28 -19.54 0.60 2.93
CA LEU A 28 -20.01 0.89 4.28
C LEU A 28 -19.16 0.17 5.34
N ARG A 29 -18.87 -1.12 5.17
CA ARG A 29 -18.05 -1.88 6.11
C ARG A 29 -16.63 -1.34 6.24
N TYR A 30 -16.01 -0.96 5.12
CA TYR A 30 -14.69 -0.35 5.11
C TYR A 30 -14.68 0.95 5.93
N HIS A 31 -15.62 1.84 5.67
CA HIS A 31 -15.70 3.11 6.38
C HIS A 31 -16.15 2.99 7.84
N THR A 32 -16.77 1.87 8.22
CA THR A 32 -17.23 1.58 9.59
C THR A 32 -16.13 1.09 10.51
N CYS A 33 -15.02 0.55 10.02
CA CYS A 33 -13.98 0.02 10.93
C CYS A 33 -12.55 -0.05 10.38
N MET A 34 -12.33 -0.03 9.07
CA MET A 34 -11.01 -0.30 8.46
C MET A 34 -10.34 0.94 7.85
N CYS A 35 -11.11 1.99 7.58
CA CYS A 35 -10.58 3.20 6.98
C CYS A 35 -9.77 4.04 7.97
N GLN A 36 -8.85 4.85 7.42
CA GLN A 36 -8.16 5.90 8.16
C GLN A 36 -8.82 7.28 7.99
N CYS A 37 -9.79 7.41 7.08
CA CYS A 37 -10.46 8.66 6.76
C CYS A 37 -11.67 8.98 7.65
N CYS A 38 -12.19 8.01 8.41
CA CYS A 38 -13.29 8.22 9.37
C CYS A 38 -12.75 8.03 10.80
N TYR A 39 -13.30 8.77 11.75
CA TYR A 39 -12.90 8.68 13.16
C TYR A 39 -14.11 8.57 14.07
N SER A 40 -13.92 7.94 15.22
CA SER A 40 -14.97 7.79 16.24
C SER A 40 -14.87 8.92 17.26
N VAL A 41 -16.00 9.56 17.54
CA VAL A 41 -16.18 10.49 18.66
C VAL A 41 -17.22 9.92 19.63
N PRO A 42 -17.32 10.41 20.88
CA PRO A 42 -18.29 9.88 21.85
C PRO A 42 -19.75 9.93 21.38
N SER A 43 -20.10 10.86 20.49
CA SER A 43 -21.43 11.00 19.90
C SER A 43 -21.70 10.13 18.66
N GLY A 44 -20.71 9.33 18.22
CA GLY A 44 -20.82 8.47 17.04
C GLY A 44 -19.59 8.49 16.14
N ARG A 45 -19.69 7.86 14.96
CA ARG A 45 -18.61 7.85 13.97
C ARG A 45 -18.79 8.99 12.97
N VAL A 46 -17.76 9.80 12.78
CA VAL A 46 -17.74 10.86 11.76
C VAL A 46 -17.18 10.28 10.47
N TYR A 47 -18.03 10.26 9.44
CA TYR A 47 -17.66 9.78 8.10
C TYR A 47 -17.03 10.89 7.26
N THR A 48 -16.06 10.51 6.42
CA THR A 48 -15.54 11.39 5.37
C THR A 48 -16.66 11.79 4.40
N ARG A 49 -16.56 12.99 3.81
CA ARG A 49 -17.50 13.48 2.78
C ARG A 49 -17.28 12.81 1.43
N ASP A 50 -16.03 12.43 1.17
CA ASP A 50 -15.63 11.76 -0.07
C ASP A 50 -15.08 10.37 0.28
N PHE A 51 -15.77 9.34 -0.22
CA PHE A 51 -15.37 7.95 -0.07
C PHE A 51 -14.38 7.51 -1.16
N GLU A 52 -14.22 8.30 -2.22
CA GLU A 52 -13.42 7.96 -3.40
C GLU A 52 -12.56 9.14 -3.84
N PRO A 53 -11.60 9.58 -2.99
CA PRO A 53 -10.76 10.70 -3.33
C PRO A 53 -9.90 10.37 -4.56
N VAL A 54 -9.87 11.31 -5.50
CA VAL A 54 -8.94 11.27 -6.62
C VAL A 54 -7.55 11.68 -6.15
N ALA A 55 -6.51 11.13 -6.79
CA ALA A 55 -5.16 11.58 -6.54
C ALA A 55 -5.03 13.07 -6.89
N GLU A 56 -4.54 13.88 -5.95
CA GLU A 56 -4.38 15.34 -6.16
C GLU A 56 -3.47 15.67 -7.34
N ARG A 57 -2.53 14.77 -7.66
CA ARG A 57 -1.57 14.93 -8.74
C ARG A 57 -1.51 13.65 -9.57
N PRO A 58 -1.49 13.75 -10.91
CA PRO A 58 -1.25 12.60 -11.75
C PRO A 58 0.15 12.03 -11.48
N PHE A 59 0.30 10.73 -11.66
CA PHE A 59 1.61 10.10 -11.58
C PHE A 59 2.53 10.66 -12.69
N SER A 60 3.74 11.05 -12.31
CA SER A 60 4.71 11.58 -13.27
C SER A 60 5.53 10.46 -13.91
N HIS A 61 5.39 10.31 -15.22
CA HIS A 61 6.21 9.38 -16.02
C HIS A 61 7.63 9.90 -16.27
N SER A 62 7.95 11.14 -15.84
CA SER A 62 9.31 11.69 -15.98
C SER A 62 10.36 10.84 -15.29
N TYR A 63 9.99 10.18 -14.20
CA TYR A 63 10.85 9.24 -13.47
C TYR A 63 11.27 8.08 -14.36
N GLU A 64 10.32 7.43 -15.03
CA GLU A 64 10.59 6.27 -15.90
C GLU A 64 11.45 6.66 -17.10
N ASN A 65 11.18 7.83 -17.69
CA ASN A 65 11.96 8.36 -18.81
C ASN A 65 13.41 8.71 -18.43
N SER A 66 13.71 8.92 -17.13
CA SER A 66 15.05 9.24 -16.65
C SER A 66 15.92 8.02 -16.34
N LEU A 67 15.35 6.81 -16.38
CA LEU A 67 16.04 5.55 -16.10
C LEU A 67 16.75 5.02 -17.34
N LEU A 68 17.90 5.61 -17.66
CA LEU A 68 18.69 5.24 -18.84
C LEU A 68 19.63 4.04 -18.59
N SER A 69 19.85 3.68 -17.33
CA SER A 69 20.75 2.58 -16.95
C SER A 69 20.28 1.82 -15.72
N VAL A 70 20.64 0.53 -15.66
CA VAL A 70 20.36 -0.34 -14.50
C VAL A 70 20.99 0.20 -13.22
N TRP A 71 22.17 0.82 -13.32
CA TRP A 71 22.89 1.38 -12.16
C TRP A 71 22.14 2.57 -11.56
N GLN A 72 21.62 3.49 -12.39
CA GLN A 72 20.78 4.59 -11.91
C GLN A 72 19.50 4.08 -11.22
N GLY A 73 18.87 3.04 -11.77
CA GLY A 73 17.71 2.39 -11.14
C GLY A 73 18.04 1.82 -9.76
N LYS A 74 19.19 1.15 -9.63
CA LYS A 74 19.67 0.61 -8.34
C LYS A 74 19.85 1.73 -7.31
N GLU A 75 20.55 2.80 -7.67
CA GLU A 75 20.80 3.93 -6.76
C GLU A 75 19.51 4.63 -6.33
N LEU A 76 18.56 4.81 -7.25
CA LEU A 76 17.26 5.42 -6.95
C LEU A 76 16.44 4.60 -5.97
N ILE A 77 16.37 3.28 -6.18
CA ILE A 77 15.68 2.35 -5.27
C ILE A 77 16.36 2.35 -3.91
N HIS A 78 17.70 2.27 -3.89
CA HIS A 78 18.47 2.26 -2.64
C HIS A 78 18.27 3.54 -1.84
N ARG A 79 18.31 4.70 -2.50
CA ARG A 79 18.03 6.00 -1.89
C ARG A 79 16.61 6.07 -1.34
N PHE A 80 15.60 5.68 -2.14
CA PHE A 80 14.21 5.68 -1.73
C PHE A 80 13.97 4.85 -0.47
N ILE A 81 14.53 3.62 -0.42
CA ILE A 81 14.44 2.74 0.74
C ILE A 81 15.09 3.39 1.96
N THR A 82 16.31 3.92 1.80
CA THR A 82 17.06 4.52 2.90
C THR A 82 16.33 5.74 3.48
N GLU A 83 15.81 6.62 2.62
CA GLU A 83 15.02 7.79 3.04
C GLU A 83 13.70 7.38 3.72
N HIS A 84 13.00 6.38 3.18
CA HIS A 84 11.75 5.89 3.78
C HIS A 84 11.96 5.17 5.11
N GLN A 85 13.12 4.54 5.32
CA GLN A 85 13.49 3.92 6.59
C GLN A 85 13.89 4.95 7.65
N GLN A 86 14.38 6.13 7.26
CA GLN A 86 14.69 7.22 8.20
C GLN A 86 13.44 7.92 8.76
N GLY A 87 12.26 7.68 8.18
CA GLY A 87 11.00 8.14 8.76
C GLY A 87 10.78 7.60 10.17
N LYS A 88 10.11 8.37 11.05
CA LYS A 88 9.78 8.06 12.47
C LYS A 88 8.85 6.84 12.67
N ARG A 89 8.89 5.82 11.80
CA ARG A 89 8.11 4.61 11.98
C ARG A 89 8.83 3.72 12.98
N VAL A 90 8.14 3.41 14.07
CA VAL A 90 8.63 2.43 15.05
C VAL A 90 8.92 1.14 14.30
N PRO A 91 10.13 0.56 14.44
CA PRO A 91 10.44 -0.73 13.82
C PRO A 91 9.39 -1.75 14.22
N LEU A 92 8.79 -2.42 13.24
CA LEU A 92 7.84 -3.50 13.52
C LEU A 92 8.62 -4.68 14.12
N CYS A 93 8.58 -4.76 15.44
CA CYS A 93 9.14 -5.88 16.18
C CYS A 93 8.17 -7.06 16.13
N ILE A 94 8.70 -8.26 15.99
CA ILE A 94 7.89 -9.47 16.06
C ILE A 94 7.60 -9.76 17.52
N ASN A 95 6.32 -9.97 17.87
CA ASN A 95 5.92 -10.34 19.22
C ASN A 95 6.57 -11.68 19.62
N PRO A 96 7.51 -11.71 20.59
CA PRO A 96 8.19 -12.94 21.01
C PRO A 96 7.25 -13.96 21.67
N GLN A 97 6.10 -13.49 22.16
CA GLN A 97 5.08 -14.32 22.80
C GLN A 97 4.10 -14.96 21.80
N SER A 98 4.17 -14.59 20.51
CA SER A 98 3.32 -15.21 19.49
C SER A 98 3.66 -16.68 19.31
N ALA A 99 2.63 -17.52 19.16
CA ALA A 99 2.80 -18.95 18.87
C ALA A 99 3.61 -19.20 17.59
N ALA A 100 3.57 -18.27 16.64
CA ALA A 100 4.30 -18.36 15.37
C ALA A 100 5.78 -17.92 15.49
N PHE A 101 6.21 -17.34 16.61
CA PHE A 101 7.56 -16.77 16.76
C PHE A 101 8.66 -17.81 16.56
N LYS A 102 8.51 -19.00 17.17
CA LYS A 102 9.50 -20.10 17.08
C LYS A 102 9.68 -20.63 15.66
N THR A 103 8.60 -20.70 14.89
CA THR A 103 8.64 -21.10 13.47
C THR A 103 9.26 -20.01 12.62
N PHE A 104 8.91 -18.75 12.90
CA PHE A 104 9.41 -17.61 12.15
C PHE A 104 10.93 -17.43 12.27
N ILE A 105 11.51 -17.51 13.48
CA ILE A 105 12.96 -17.34 13.67
C ILE A 105 13.79 -18.49 13.07
N ARG A 106 13.18 -19.65 12.84
CA ARG A 106 13.80 -20.80 12.16
C ARG A 106 13.63 -20.76 10.64
N SER A 107 12.87 -19.80 10.12
CA SER A 107 12.64 -19.63 8.70
C SER A 107 13.84 -19.00 7.99
N THR A 108 13.97 -19.30 6.70
CA THR A 108 14.99 -18.70 5.83
C THR A 108 14.83 -17.18 5.71
N ALA A 109 13.60 -16.65 5.82
CA ALA A 109 13.30 -15.23 5.80
C ALA A 109 14.00 -14.45 6.93
N TRP A 110 14.06 -15.01 8.14
CA TRP A 110 14.79 -14.40 9.27
C TRP A 110 16.30 -14.47 9.07
N HIS A 111 16.82 -15.60 8.59
CA HIS A 111 18.26 -15.76 8.34
C HIS A 111 18.79 -14.78 7.28
N SER A 112 18.07 -14.55 6.18
CA SER A 112 18.47 -13.59 5.14
C SER A 112 18.61 -12.16 5.66
N SER A 113 17.78 -11.74 6.63
CA SER A 113 17.83 -10.40 7.22
C SER A 113 19.10 -10.12 8.05
N LYS A 114 19.76 -11.16 8.56
CA LYS A 114 21.01 -11.02 9.34
C LYS A 114 22.28 -11.13 8.51
N VAL A 115 22.21 -11.77 7.34
CA VAL A 115 23.37 -11.90 6.44
C VAL A 115 23.74 -10.54 5.83
N SER A 116 22.77 -9.66 5.59
CA SER A 116 23.01 -8.31 5.07
C SER A 116 23.81 -7.38 6.01
N ARG A 117 24.05 -7.76 7.27
CA ARG A 117 24.81 -6.94 8.25
C ARG A 117 26.22 -7.46 8.52
N LYS A 118 26.68 -8.50 7.82
CA LYS A 118 27.93 -9.19 8.18
C LYS A 118 29.09 -9.02 7.18
N GLU A 119 28.99 -8.04 6.28
CA GLU A 119 30.06 -7.72 5.32
C GLU A 119 30.56 -6.28 5.57
N GLU A 120 31.01 -6.02 6.79
CA GLU A 120 31.85 -4.88 7.13
C GLU A 120 32.82 -5.32 8.24
N ARG A 121 33.84 -6.08 7.86
CA ARG A 121 35.09 -6.23 8.62
C ARG A 121 36.20 -6.79 7.77
#